data_AF-A0A9Q3DTV9-F1
#
_entry.id   AF-A0A9Q3DTV9-F1
#
_cell.length_a   1.000
_cell.length_b   1.000
_cell.length_c   1.000
_cell.angle_alpha   90.00
_cell.angle_beta   90.00
_cell.angle_gamma   90.00
#
_symmetry.space_group_name_H-M   'P 1'
#
loop_
_entity.id
_entity.type
_entity.pdbx_description
1 polymer ?
#
loop_
_entity_poly.entity_id
_entity_poly.type
_entity_poly.pdbx_seq_one_letter_code
_entity_poly.pdbx_strand_id
1 'polypeptide(L)'
;MKEVHGRRNWPWWRIQIIKKYTNDTLIWQKALSFGNDRYTVDKDPYDWCLRQSKRIIDIDPHITTEMRNHKLLTKLPRDLEHEVKCRCSKESTLDEISTTLQ
;
A
#
# COMPACT_ATOMS: atom_id res chain seq x y z
N MET A 1 10.12 -6.84 -42.70
CA MET A 1 9.14 -5.97 -41.99
C MET A 1 9.68 -5.73 -40.59
N LYS A 2 10.05 -4.49 -40.25
CA LYS A 2 10.45 -4.17 -38.87
C LYS A 2 9.19 -4.24 -38.01
N GLU A 3 9.14 -5.22 -37.12
CA GLU A 3 8.03 -5.36 -36.16
C GLU A 3 7.84 -4.02 -35.45
N VAL A 4 6.66 -3.42 -35.66
CA VAL A 4 6.23 -2.27 -34.90
C VAL A 4 5.98 -2.80 -33.50
N HIS A 5 7.01 -2.79 -32.64
CA HIS A 5 6.82 -2.93 -31.20
C HIS A 5 5.95 -1.75 -30.78
N GLY A 6 4.63 -1.96 -30.80
CA GLY A 6 3.63 -0.93 -30.52
C GLY A 6 4.05 -0.20 -29.26
N ARG A 7 4.13 1.13 -29.32
CA ARG A 7 4.65 1.96 -28.22
C ARG A 7 3.85 1.68 -26.96
N ARG A 8 4.33 0.75 -26.12
CA ARG A 8 3.68 0.40 -24.86
C ARG A 8 3.96 1.53 -23.89
N ASN A 9 2.92 2.01 -23.21
CA ASN A 9 3.03 3.10 -22.26
C ASN A 9 3.87 2.68 -21.03
N TRP A 10 4.36 3.66 -20.28
CA TRP A 10 5.18 3.41 -19.10
C TRP A 10 4.52 2.48 -18.05
N PRO A 11 3.22 2.62 -17.72
CA PRO A 11 2.54 1.69 -16.81
C PRO A 11 2.68 0.22 -17.23
N TRP A 12 2.58 -0.06 -18.53
CA TRP A 12 2.73 -1.41 -19.04
C TRP A 12 4.16 -1.95 -18.83
N TRP A 13 5.18 -1.14 -19.12
CA TRP A 13 6.58 -1.53 -18.92
C TRP A 13 6.90 -1.76 -17.45
N ARG A 14 6.38 -0.91 -16.56
CA ARG A 14 6.51 -1.08 -15.11
C ARG A 14 5.96 -2.45 -14.67
N ILE A 15 4.78 -2.84 -15.15
CA ILE A 15 4.19 -4.15 -14.84
C ILE A 15 5.08 -5.30 -15.33
N GLN A 16 5.63 -5.24 -16.53
CA GLN A 16 6.50 -6.31 -17.04
C GLN A 16 7.83 -6.41 -16.29
N ILE A 17 8.43 -5.28 -15.92
CA ILE A 17 9.66 -5.25 -15.12
C ILE A 17 9.37 -5.91 -13.77
N ILE A 18 8.28 -5.52 -13.12
CA ILE A 18 7.83 -6.16 -11.88
C ILE A 18 7.64 -7.67 -12.12
N LYS A 19 6.86 -8.09 -13.11
CA LYS A 19 6.61 -9.51 -13.36
C LYS A 19 7.89 -10.33 -13.62
N LYS A 20 8.87 -9.75 -14.31
CA LYS A 20 10.12 -10.43 -14.70
C LYS A 20 11.13 -10.51 -13.55
N TYR A 21 11.17 -9.49 -12.69
CA TYR A 21 12.19 -9.36 -11.65
C TYR A 21 11.65 -9.50 -10.23
N THR A 22 10.33 -9.63 -10.05
CA THR A 22 9.76 -9.94 -8.74
C THR A 22 9.92 -11.42 -8.48
N ASN A 23 10.51 -11.72 -7.34
CA ASN A 23 10.70 -13.06 -6.82
C ASN A 23 9.68 -13.29 -5.70
N ASP A 24 9.05 -14.46 -5.62
CA ASP A 24 8.14 -14.84 -4.55
C ASP A 24 8.77 -14.64 -3.16
N THR A 25 10.09 -14.83 -3.05
CA THR A 25 10.84 -14.51 -1.82
C THR A 25 10.76 -13.02 -1.44
N LEU A 26 10.84 -12.10 -2.41
CA LEU A 26 10.73 -10.66 -2.17
C LEU A 26 9.31 -10.26 -1.76
N ILE A 27 8.29 -10.86 -2.39
CA ILE A 27 6.89 -10.65 -2.00
C ILE A 27 6.68 -11.13 -0.56
N TRP A 28 7.20 -12.31 -0.23
CA TRP A 28 7.11 -12.87 1.11
C TRP A 28 7.81 -12.00 2.15
N GLN A 29 9.01 -11.49 1.87
CA GLN A 29 9.72 -10.55 2.74
C GLN A 29 8.94 -9.24 2.97
N LYS A 30 8.30 -8.70 1.92
CA LYS A 30 7.43 -7.53 2.04
C LYS A 30 6.19 -7.83 2.88
N ALA A 31 5.58 -9.00 2.71
CA ALA A 31 4.44 -9.45 3.50
C ALA A 31 4.79 -9.60 4.98
N LEU A 32 5.96 -10.17 5.31
CA LEU A 32 6.47 -10.22 6.68
C LEU A 32 6.72 -8.82 7.26
N SER A 33 7.34 -7.94 6.47
CA SER A 33 7.61 -6.57 6.89
C SER A 33 6.32 -5.79 7.18
N PHE A 34 5.30 -5.95 6.33
CA PHE A 34 3.95 -5.43 6.58
C PHE A 34 3.29 -6.08 7.80
N GLY A 35 3.49 -7.38 7.98
CA GLY A 35 3.00 -8.16 9.12
C GLY A 35 3.44 -7.56 10.47
N ASN A 36 4.74 -7.29 10.57
CA ASN A 36 5.42 -6.90 11.81
C ASN A 36 5.38 -5.40 12.12
N ASP A 37 5.15 -4.55 11.12
CA ASP A 37 5.20 -3.09 11.26
C ASP A 37 3.84 -2.51 11.66
N ARG A 38 3.53 -2.55 12.96
CA ARG A 38 2.34 -1.88 13.55
C ARG A 38 2.58 -0.39 13.73
N TYR A 39 1.52 0.41 13.66
CA TYR A 39 1.61 1.84 13.95
C TYR A 39 1.85 2.07 15.43
N THR A 40 2.66 3.08 15.72
CA THR A 40 2.98 3.56 17.06
C THR A 40 3.10 5.08 17.00
N VAL A 41 2.73 5.77 18.09
CA VAL A 41 2.61 7.24 18.14
C VAL A 41 3.93 7.99 17.97
N ASP A 42 5.06 7.30 18.08
CA ASP A 42 6.41 7.83 17.80
C ASP A 42 6.74 7.94 16.31
N LYS A 43 5.92 7.37 15.43
CA LYS A 43 6.13 7.37 13.98
C LYS A 43 5.43 8.56 13.34
N ASP A 44 6.06 9.15 12.33
CA ASP A 44 5.37 10.10 11.45
C ASP A 44 4.18 9.39 10.77
N PRO A 45 2.93 9.89 10.95
CA PRO A 45 1.75 9.21 10.45
C PRO A 45 1.73 9.09 8.92
N TYR A 46 2.13 10.16 8.23
CA TYR A 46 2.09 10.20 6.77
C TYR A 46 3.10 9.23 6.17
N ASP A 47 4.35 9.28 6.62
CA ASP A 47 5.41 8.40 6.15
C ASP A 47 5.11 6.93 6.45
N TRP A 48 4.52 6.64 7.61
CA TRP A 48 4.09 5.28 7.94
C TRP A 48 2.96 4.80 7.02
N CYS A 49 1.90 5.61 6.82
CA CYS A 49 0.80 5.29 5.92
C CYS A 49 1.28 5.09 4.48
N LEU A 50 2.15 5.97 3.98
CA LEU A 50 2.73 5.88 2.63
C LEU A 50 3.56 4.60 2.46
N ARG A 51 4.40 4.26 3.43
CA ARG A 51 5.25 3.07 3.39
C ARG A 51 4.42 1.78 3.44
N GLN A 52 3.43 1.68 4.33
CA GLN A 52 2.55 0.49 4.37
C GLN A 52 1.71 0.39 3.10
N SER A 53 1.17 1.50 2.60
CA SER A 53 0.40 1.55 1.35
C SER A 53 1.22 1.01 0.17
N LYS A 54 2.48 1.44 0.03
CA LYS A 54 3.41 0.91 -0.98
C LYS A 54 3.64 -0.59 -0.83
N ARG A 55 3.87 -1.09 0.39
CA ARG A 55 4.04 -2.53 0.65
C ARG A 55 2.80 -3.33 0.26
N ILE A 56 1.60 -2.84 0.59
CA ILE A 56 0.35 -3.50 0.24
C ILE A 56 0.18 -3.59 -1.28
N ILE A 57 0.45 -2.50 -2.01
CA ILE A 57 0.38 -2.47 -3.48
C ILE A 57 1.44 -3.38 -4.10
N ASP A 58 2.62 -3.48 -3.51
CA ASP A 58 3.68 -4.37 -3.99
C ASP A 58 3.34 -5.85 -3.79
N ILE A 59 2.60 -6.19 -2.72
CA ILE A 59 2.13 -7.56 -2.44
C ILE A 59 0.92 -7.91 -3.31
N ASP A 60 0.01 -6.96 -3.50
CA ASP A 60 -1.23 -7.12 -4.25
C ASP A 60 -1.42 -5.92 -5.20
N PRO A 61 -0.89 -5.99 -6.43
CA PRO A 61 -0.96 -4.89 -7.39
C PRO A 61 -2.37 -4.54 -7.88
N HIS A 62 -3.34 -5.42 -7.65
CA HIS A 62 -4.72 -5.27 -8.09
C HIS A 62 -5.66 -4.87 -6.95
N ILE A 63 -5.12 -4.56 -5.77
CA ILE A 63 -5.90 -4.19 -4.60
C ILE A 63 -6.68 -2.89 -4.84
N THR A 64 -7.94 -2.87 -4.40
CA THR A 64 -8.77 -1.66 -4.42
C THR A 64 -8.34 -0.69 -3.31
N THR A 65 -8.68 0.60 -3.47
CA THR A 65 -8.44 1.61 -2.43
C THR A 65 -9.07 1.22 -1.10
N GLU A 66 -10.32 0.72 -1.12
CA GLU A 66 -11.02 0.23 0.07
C GLU A 66 -10.26 -0.91 0.75
N MET A 67 -9.88 -1.95 0.00
CA MET A 67 -9.18 -3.10 0.56
C MET A 67 -7.81 -2.71 1.12
N ARG A 68 -7.10 -1.80 0.44
CA ARG A 68 -5.82 -1.26 0.91
C ARG A 68 -6.00 -0.50 2.21
N ASN A 69 -6.98 0.39 2.28
CA ASN A 69 -7.28 1.17 3.48
C ASN A 69 -7.70 0.24 4.63
N HIS A 70 -8.54 -0.77 4.37
CA HIS A 70 -8.89 -1.77 5.38
C HIS A 70 -7.65 -2.48 5.94
N LYS A 71 -6.78 -3.01 5.07
CA LYS A 71 -5.53 -3.65 5.48
C LYS A 71 -4.63 -2.71 6.28
N LEU A 72 -4.52 -1.44 5.87
CA LEU A 72 -3.74 -0.43 6.58
C LEU A 72 -4.28 -0.21 8.01
N LEU A 73 -5.59 -0.04 8.15
CA LEU A 73 -6.23 0.22 9.45
C LEU A 73 -6.09 -0.95 10.42
N THR A 74 -6.03 -2.20 9.95
CA THR A 74 -5.77 -3.38 10.82
C THR A 74 -4.41 -3.36 11.51
N LYS A 75 -3.51 -2.45 11.11
CA LYS A 75 -2.18 -2.28 11.71
C LYS A 75 -2.13 -1.16 12.74
N LEU A 76 -3.25 -0.48 12.98
CA LEU A 76 -3.40 0.49 14.06
C LEU A 76 -3.71 -0.21 15.40
N PRO A 77 -3.36 0.40 16.53
CA PRO A 77 -3.96 0.11 17.82
C PRO A 77 -5.50 0.20 17.76
N ARG A 78 -6.21 -0.62 18.56
CA ARG A 78 -7.67 -0.80 18.46
C ARG A 78 -8.47 0.49 18.72
N ASP A 79 -7.98 1.31 19.64
CA ASP A 79 -8.48 2.64 19.96
C ASP A 79 -8.39 3.58 18.76
N LEU A 80 -7.20 3.69 18.15
CA LEU A 80 -6.98 4.51 16.96
C LEU A 80 -7.71 3.97 15.72
N GLU A 81 -7.79 2.65 15.56
CA GLU A 81 -8.52 2.02 14.47
C GLU A 81 -9.99 2.43 14.46
N HIS A 82 -10.64 2.42 15.64
CA HIS A 82 -12.03 2.82 15.76
C HIS A 82 -12.22 4.30 15.46
N GLU A 83 -11.38 5.16 16.01
CA GLU A 83 -11.44 6.62 15.78
C GLU A 83 -11.29 6.97 14.29
N VAL A 84 -10.29 6.40 13.63
CA VAL A 84 -10.06 6.64 12.21
C VAL A 84 -11.21 6.11 11.35
N LYS A 85 -11.76 4.94 11.66
CA LYS A 85 -12.94 4.39 10.95
C LYS A 85 -14.19 5.24 11.11
N CYS A 86 -14.36 5.94 12.22
CA CYS A 86 -15.48 6.84 12.45
C CYS A 86 -15.36 8.16 11.67
N ARG A 87 -14.13 8.59 11.37
CA ARG A 87 -13.85 9.88 10.73
C ARG A 87 -13.53 9.79 9.23
N CYS A 88 -12.99 8.66 8.78
CA CYS A 88 -12.59 8.43 7.39
C CYS A 88 -13.61 7.56 6.65
N SER A 89 -13.81 7.87 5.36
CA SER A 89 -14.51 6.99 4.44
C SER A 89 -13.61 5.81 4.03
N LYS A 90 -14.23 4.74 3.51
CA LYS A 90 -13.51 3.60 2.94
C LYS A 90 -12.57 4.00 1.81
N GLU A 91 -12.92 5.05 1.08
CA GLU A 91 -12.17 5.58 -0.05
C GLU A 91 -11.26 6.77 0.32
N SER A 92 -11.14 7.09 1.61
CA SER A 92 -10.33 8.21 2.07
C SER A 92 -8.89 8.15 1.55
N THR A 93 -8.37 9.34 1.27
CA THR A 93 -7.00 9.52 0.83
C THR A 93 -6.02 9.19 1.96
N LEU A 94 -4.75 8.93 1.61
CA LEU A 94 -3.73 8.71 2.64
C LEU A 94 -3.51 9.97 3.49
N ASP A 95 -3.68 11.16 2.89
CA ASP A 95 -3.58 12.44 3.58
C ASP A 95 -4.65 12.57 4.67
N GLU A 96 -5.91 12.26 4.35
CA GLU A 96 -7.03 12.25 5.32
C GLU A 96 -6.78 11.29 6.49
N ILE A 97 -6.32 10.07 6.18
CA ILE A 97 -6.01 9.06 7.19
C ILE A 97 -4.86 9.53 8.08
N SER A 98 -3.80 10.07 7.49
CA SER A 98 -2.63 10.55 8.23
C SER A 98 -2.94 11.77 9.11
N THR A 99 -3.79 12.68 8.65
CA THR A 99 -4.24 13.85 9.42
C THR A 99 -5.08 13.42 10.61
N THR A 100 -5.84 12.34 10.48
CA THR A 100 -6.67 11.79 11.57
C THR A 100 -5.82 11.07 12.64
N LEU A 101 -4.59 10.69 12.30
CA LEU A 101 -3.65 10.02 13.21
C LEU A 101 -2.74 10.98 13.99
N GLN A 102 -2.78 12.29 13.67
CA GLN A 102 -2.12 13.38 14.39
C GLN A 102 -2.97 13.84 15.58
#